data_AF-A0A2C2TYB0-F1
#
_entry.id   AF-A0A2C2TYB0-F1
#
_cell.length_a   1.000
_cell.length_b   1.000
_cell.length_c   1.000
_cell.angle_alpha   90.00
_cell.angle_beta   90.00
_cell.angle_gamma   90.00
#
_symmetry.space_group_name_H-M   'P 1'
#
loop_
_entity.id
_entity.type
_entity.pdbx_description
1 polymer ?
#
loop_
_entity_poly.entity_id
_entity_poly.type
_entity_poly.pdbx_seq_one_letter_code
_entity_poly.pdbx_strand_id
1 'polypeptide(L)' 'MFNIFSAFAEFERDFIVERTKEGKEIAKQKGNFKEGRPRKFKKAQIEHALKLLETHSYMQVEDITGISKSTLIRAKKRQE' A
#
# COMPACT_ATOMS: atom_id res chain seq x y z
N MET A 1 -22.76 31.65 -20.32
CA MET A 1 -22.52 31.78 -18.87
C MET A 1 -22.09 30.47 -18.22
N PHE A 2 -22.80 29.36 -18.43
CA PHE A 2 -22.42 28.03 -17.92
C PHE A 2 -20.96 27.65 -18.23
N ASN A 3 -20.51 27.80 -19.48
CA ASN A 3 -19.13 27.47 -19.89
C ASN A 3 -18.05 28.24 -19.13
N ILE A 4 -18.32 29.51 -18.75
CA ILE A 4 -17.36 30.32 -17.99
C ILE A 4 -17.27 29.78 -16.57
N PHE A 5 -18.41 29.51 -15.93
CA PHE A 5 -18.42 28.94 -14.59
C PHE A 5 -17.84 27.52 -14.54
N SER A 6 -18.07 26.70 -15.55
CA SER A 6 -17.45 25.38 -15.66
C SER A 6 -15.94 25.47 -15.80
N ALA A 7 -15.42 26.40 -16.63
CA ALA A 7 -13.99 26.62 -16.77
C ALA A 7 -13.33 27.07 -15.47
N PHE A 8 -14.00 27.93 -14.68
CA PHE A 8 -13.51 28.31 -13.35
C PHE A 8 -13.52 27.14 -12.37
N ALA A 9 -14.57 26.31 -12.37
CA ALA A 9 -14.64 25.14 -11.50
C ALA A 9 -13.55 24.10 -11.82
N GLU A 10 -13.21 23.92 -13.10
CA GLU A 10 -12.10 23.07 -13.54
C GLU A 10 -10.76 23.66 -13.11
N PHE A 11 -10.55 24.97 -13.32
CA PHE A 11 -9.34 25.66 -12.90
C PHE A 11 -9.08 25.55 -11.38
N GLU A 12 -10.09 25.76 -10.55
CA GLU A 12 -9.96 25.64 -9.10
C GLU A 12 -9.64 24.20 -8.68
N ARG A 13 -10.26 23.20 -9.33
CA ARG A 13 -9.96 21.79 -9.09
C ARG A 13 -8.51 21.48 -9.43
N ASP A 14 -8.03 21.94 -10.57
CA ASP A 14 -6.65 21.69 -11.02
C ASP A 14 -5.65 22.34 -10.06
N PHE A 15 -5.93 23.55 -9.59
CA PHE A 15 -5.10 24.22 -8.58
C PHE A 15 -5.01 23.44 -7.26
N ILE A 16 -6.12 22.86 -6.79
CA ILE A 16 -6.12 22.00 -5.59
C ILE A 16 -5.29 20.73 -5.84
N VAL A 17 -5.42 20.12 -7.02
CA VAL A 17 -4.66 18.92 -7.38
C VAL A 17 -3.17 19.22 -7.47
N GLU A 18 -2.77 20.35 -8.05
CA GLU A 18 -1.38 20.76 -8.16
C GLU A 18 -0.75 20.98 -6.79
N ARG A 19 -1.39 21.78 -5.93
CA ARG A 19 -0.90 22.04 -4.56
C ARG A 19 -0.78 20.80 -3.70
N THR A 20 -1.73 19.87 -3.83
CA THR A 20 -1.68 18.60 -3.09
C THR A 20 -0.58 17.69 -3.60
N LYS A 21 -0.31 17.67 -4.91
CA LYS A 21 0.84 16.97 -5.49
C LYS A 21 2.16 17.55 -4.99
N GLU A 22 2.34 18.88 -5.04
CA GLU A 22 3.54 19.56 -4.53
C GLU A 22 3.80 19.23 -3.05
N GLY A 23 2.78 19.37 -2.20
CA GLY A 23 2.90 19.03 -0.78
C GLY A 23 3.26 17.56 -0.55
N LYS A 24 2.74 16.65 -1.39
CA LYS A 24 3.09 15.23 -1.36
C LYS A 24 4.53 14.97 -1.79
N GLU A 25 5.04 15.65 -2.81
CA GLU A 25 6.44 15.54 -3.22
C GLU A 25 7.39 16.02 -2.11
N ILE A 26 7.05 17.10 -1.42
CA ILE A 26 7.81 17.54 -0.23
C ILE A 26 7.74 16.49 0.89
N ALA A 27 6.57 15.87 1.12
CA ALA A 27 6.44 14.82 2.11
C ALA A 27 7.27 13.57 1.76
N LYS A 28 7.36 13.20 0.48
CA LYS A 28 8.18 12.08 -0.02
C LYS A 28 9.67 12.23 0.29
N GLN A 29 10.17 13.46 0.37
CA GLN A 29 11.58 13.73 0.72
C GLN A 29 11.90 13.37 2.18
N LYS A 30 10.90 13.23 3.05
CA LYS A 30 11.11 12.80 4.44
C LYS A 30 11.44 11.30 4.47
N GLY A 31 12.54 10.92 5.11
CA GLY A 31 13.01 9.51 5.17
C GLY A 31 12.02 8.51 5.78
N ASN A 32 11.05 8.96 6.58
CA ASN A 32 10.01 8.11 7.17
C ASN A 32 8.70 8.08 6.38
N PHE A 33 8.61 8.77 5.24
CA PHE A 33 7.43 8.77 4.41
C PHE A 33 7.24 7.39 3.75
N LYS A 34 6.01 6.86 3.85
CA LYS A 34 5.60 5.64 3.17
C LYS A 34 4.27 5.91 2.49
N GLU A 35 4.24 5.64 1.19
CA GLU A 35 3.03 5.80 0.40
C GLU A 35 2.15 4.55 0.48
N GLY A 36 0.83 4.76 0.45
CA GLY A 36 -0.16 3.68 0.45
C GLY A 36 -0.46 3.11 1.84
N ARG A 37 -1.20 1.99 1.84
CA ARG A 37 -1.68 1.36 3.07
C ARG A 37 -0.52 0.82 3.91
N PRO A 38 -0.44 1.15 5.21
CA PRO A 38 0.55 0.55 6.11
C PRO A 38 0.49 -0.98 6.11
N ARG A 39 1.65 -1.64 6.19
CA ARG A 39 1.71 -3.10 6.26
C ARG A 39 1.10 -3.57 7.59
N LYS A 40 0.07 -4.42 7.50
CA LYS A 40 -0.63 -4.98 8.67
C LYS A 40 0.28 -5.89 9.52
N PHE A 41 1.14 -6.68 8.88
CA PHE A 41 1.99 -7.66 9.55
C PHE A 41 3.44 -7.18 9.63
N LYS A 42 4.09 -7.46 10.76
CA LYS A 42 5.53 -7.19 10.97
C LYS A 42 6.38 -8.14 10.12
N LYS A 43 7.62 -7.75 9.81
CA LYS A 43 8.56 -8.58 9.04
C LYS A 43 8.75 -9.97 9.67
N ALA A 44 9.00 -10.03 10.98
CA ALA A 44 9.18 -11.27 11.72
C ALA A 44 7.96 -12.22 11.62
N GLN A 45 6.73 -11.69 11.59
CA GLN A 45 5.52 -12.51 11.44
C GLN A 45 5.45 -13.14 10.05
N ILE A 46 5.83 -12.39 9.02
CA ILE A 46 5.87 -12.88 7.64
C ILE A 46 6.99 -13.92 7.48
N GLU A 47 8.18 -13.65 8.03
CA GLU A 47 9.30 -14.59 8.00
C GLU A 47 8.96 -15.91 8.71
N HIS A 48 8.34 -15.82 9.88
CA HIS A 48 7.85 -17.01 10.60
C HIS A 48 6.83 -17.79 9.76
N ALA A 49 5.86 -17.11 9.15
CA ALA A 49 4.86 -17.76 8.33
C ALA A 49 5.45 -18.39 7.05
N LEU A 50 6.46 -17.77 6.44
CA LEU A 50 7.15 -18.32 5.28
C LEU A 50 7.98 -19.55 5.64
N LYS A 51 8.62 -19.57 6.81
CA LYS A 51 9.32 -20.76 7.32
C LYS A 51 8.37 -21.94 7.54
N LEU A 52 7.16 -21.67 8.04
CA LEU A 52 6.14 -22.73 8.20
C LEU A 52 5.71 -23.35 6.86
N LEU A 53 5.79 -22.62 5.73
CA LEU A 53 5.45 -23.15 4.40
C LEU A 53 6.44 -24.20 3.88
N GLU A 54 7.61 -24.36 4.49
CA GLU A 54 8.54 -25.44 4.13
C GLU A 54 7.99 -26.82 4.52
N THR A 55 7.15 -26.88 5.56
CA THR A 55 6.63 -28.12 6.13
C THR A 55 5.10 -28.24 6.06
N HIS A 56 4.38 -27.12 5.96
CA HIS A 56 2.92 -27.06 6.00
C HIS A 56 2.33 -26.47 4.72
N SER A 57 1.09 -26.85 4.41
CA SER A 57 0.33 -26.27 3.30
C SER A 57 -0.12 -24.83 3.60
N TYR A 58 -0.41 -24.06 2.54
CA TYR A 58 -0.88 -22.68 2.68
C TYR A 58 -2.13 -22.53 3.56
N MET A 59 -3.07 -23.49 3.53
CA MET A 59 -4.28 -23.43 4.36
C MET A 59 -3.94 -23.63 5.84
N GLN A 60 -3.08 -24.60 6.16
CA GLN A 60 -2.63 -24.84 7.52
C GLN A 60 -1.86 -23.63 8.09
N VAL A 61 -1.00 -23.01 7.29
CA VAL A 61 -0.27 -21.81 7.73
C VAL A 61 -1.21 -20.62 7.92
N GLU A 62 -2.23 -20.47 7.07
CA GLU A 62 -3.27 -19.44 7.23
C GLU A 62 -4.04 -19.64 8.54
N ASP A 63 -4.43 -20.87 8.87
CA ASP A 63 -5.14 -21.19 10.11
C ASP A 63 -4.26 -20.94 11.36
N ILE A 64 -2.97 -21.28 11.29
CA ILE A 64 -2.02 -21.11 12.40
C ILE A 64 -1.68 -19.63 12.64
N THR A 65 -1.46 -18.87 11.56
CA THR A 65 -0.90 -17.51 11.64
C THR A 65 -1.93 -16.40 11.49
N GLY A 66 -3.13 -16.72 11.01
CA GLY A 66 -4.16 -15.75 10.63
C GLY A 66 -3.78 -14.88 9.41
N ILE A 67 -2.71 -15.24 8.69
CA ILE A 67 -2.24 -14.53 7.50
C ILE A 67 -2.84 -15.21 6.27
N SER A 68 -3.61 -14.46 5.50
CA SER A 68 -4.31 -15.04 4.35
C SER A 68 -3.38 -15.67 3.33
N LYS A 69 -3.81 -16.75 2.68
CA LYS A 69 -3.07 -17.42 1.59
C LYS A 69 -2.58 -16.45 0.53
N SER A 70 -3.41 -15.48 0.12
CA SER A 70 -2.98 -14.46 -0.87
C SER A 70 -1.82 -13.59 -0.37
N THR A 71 -1.77 -13.32 0.95
CA THR A 71 -0.67 -12.58 1.57
C THR A 71 0.60 -13.40 1.64
N LEU A 72 0.49 -14.70 1.94
CA LEU A 72 1.61 -15.64 1.95
C LEU A 72 2.22 -15.80 0.56
N ILE A 73 1.40 -16.00 -0.48
CA ILE A 73 1.86 -16.10 -1.87
C ILE A 73 2.58 -14.80 -2.31
N ARG A 74 1.99 -13.63 -2.03
CA ARG A 74 2.64 -12.33 -2.32
C ARG A 74 3.93 -12.13 -1.53
N ALA A 75 4.06 -12.72 -0.34
CA ALA A 75 5.28 -12.64 0.45
C ALA A 75 6.37 -13.55 -0.13
N LYS A 76 6.03 -14.79 -0.50
CA LYS A 76 6.95 -15.75 -1.13
C LYS A 76 7.52 -15.21 -2.46
N LYS A 77 6.65 -14.71 -3.34
CA LYS A 77 7.07 -14.09 -4.62
C LYS A 77 7.97 -12.86 -4.48
N ARG A 78 7.99 -12.20 -3.31
CA ARG A 78 8.89 -11.06 -3.04
C ARG A 78 10.28 -11.49 -2.54
N GLN A 79 10.44 -12.75 -2.13
CA GLN A 79 11.72 -13.33 -1.72
C GLN A 79 12.43 -14.07 -2.86
N GLU A 80 11.67 -14.57 -3.84
CA GLU A 80 12.16 -14.96 -5.16
C GLU A 80 12.64 -13.74 -5.95
#